data_AF-A0A355YUV9-F1
#
_entry.id   AF-A0A355YUV9-F1
#
_cell.length_a   1.000
_cell.length_b   1.000
_cell.length_c   1.000
_cell.angle_alpha   90.00
_cell.angle_beta   90.00
_cell.angle_gamma   90.00
#
_symmetry.space_group_name_H-M   'P 1'
#
loop_
_entity.id
_entity.type
_entity.pdbx_description
1 polymer ?
#
loop_
_entity_poly.entity_id
_entity_poly.type
_entity_poly.pdbx_seq_one_letter_code
_entity_poly.pdbx_strand_id
1 'polypeptide(L)'
;MNTQDFLLELGTEELPPKLLKQLSSALTNNVTTQLSELNLSYTKVASFATPRRLAVLVNDLQCQQEDQLIERKGPAVSAPEQAVEGFAKSCGVTKSDLEQKSFGKA
;
A
#
# COMPACT_ATOMS: atom_id res chain seq x y z
N MET A 1 -14.37 -11.89 7.56
CA MET A 1 -13.53 -10.67 7.43
C MET A 1 -14.37 -9.49 7.89
N ASN A 2 -13.83 -8.61 8.72
CA ASN A 2 -14.53 -7.41 9.17
C ASN A 2 -14.41 -6.32 8.09
N THR A 3 -15.51 -5.69 7.73
CA THR A 3 -15.58 -4.65 6.71
C THR A 3 -16.30 -3.42 7.25
N GLN A 4 -15.90 -2.24 6.78
CA GLN A 4 -16.53 -0.96 7.12
C GLN A 4 -16.54 -0.04 5.92
N ASP A 5 -17.51 0.87 5.88
CA ASP A 5 -17.51 1.95 4.90
C ASP A 5 -16.39 2.96 5.24
N PHE A 6 -15.62 3.34 4.22
CA PHE A 6 -14.54 4.30 4.32
C PHE A 6 -14.83 5.53 3.47
N LEU A 7 -14.80 6.71 4.09
CA LEU A 7 -14.96 7.99 3.40
C LEU A 7 -13.65 8.78 3.49
N LEU A 8 -13.04 9.04 2.34
CA LEU A 8 -11.99 10.05 2.21
C LEU A 8 -12.62 11.34 1.70
N GLU A 9 -12.49 12.42 2.47
CA GLU A 9 -12.90 13.76 2.07
C GLU A 9 -11.69 14.70 2.04
N LEU A 10 -11.58 15.47 0.97
CA LEU A 10 -10.61 16.54 0.81
C LEU A 10 -11.36 17.87 0.67
N GLY A 11 -11.21 18.74 1.67
CA GLY A 11 -11.61 20.14 1.56
C GLY A 11 -10.66 20.88 0.61
N THR A 12 -11.22 21.67 -0.29
CA THR A 12 -10.47 22.47 -1.26
C THR A 12 -10.93 23.93 -1.20
N GLU A 13 -10.08 24.83 -1.68
CA GLU A 13 -10.52 26.17 -2.07
C GLU A 13 -11.43 26.09 -3.31
N GLU A 14 -11.74 27.21 -3.95
CA GLU A 14 -12.61 27.24 -5.12
C GLU A 14 -11.94 26.66 -6.38
N LEU A 15 -12.21 25.38 -6.64
CA LEU A 15 -11.72 24.68 -7.83
C LEU A 15 -12.44 25.17 -9.11
N PRO A 16 -11.70 25.33 -10.22
CA PRO A 16 -12.30 25.62 -11.51
C PRO A 16 -13.29 24.51 -11.95
N PRO A 17 -14.51 24.85 -12.42
CA PRO A 17 -15.51 23.85 -12.81
C PRO A 17 -15.03 22.84 -13.85
N LYS A 18 -14.16 23.28 -14.78
CA LYS A 18 -13.59 22.42 -15.82
C LYS A 18 -12.66 21.33 -15.28
N LEU A 19 -12.03 21.57 -14.13
CA LEU A 19 -11.07 20.63 -13.52
C LEU A 19 -11.73 19.64 -12.55
N LEU A 20 -12.93 19.94 -12.04
CA LEU A 20 -13.60 19.12 -11.02
C LEU A 20 -13.71 17.65 -11.39
N LYS A 21 -14.18 17.35 -12.60
CA LYS A 21 -14.35 15.98 -13.08
C LYS A 21 -13.00 15.25 -13.18
N GLN A 22 -11.97 15.93 -13.68
CA GLN A 22 -10.63 15.37 -13.81
C GLN A 22 -10.02 15.05 -12.44
N LEU A 23 -10.09 16.00 -11.50
CA LEU A 23 -9.53 15.83 -10.16
C LEU A 23 -10.28 14.77 -9.34
N SER A 24 -11.62 14.75 -9.44
CA SER A 24 -12.46 13.71 -8.82
C SER A 24 -12.10 12.31 -9.35
N SER A 25 -11.94 12.16 -10.68
CA SER A 25 -11.52 10.91 -11.30
C SER A 25 -10.11 10.50 -10.85
N ALA A 26 -9.17 11.44 -10.83
CA ALA A 26 -7.80 11.18 -10.40
C ALA A 26 -7.72 10.73 -8.93
N LEU A 27 -8.46 11.40 -8.04
CA LEU A 27 -8.54 11.00 -6.63
C LEU A 27 -9.12 9.59 -6.49
N THR A 28 -10.22 9.31 -7.19
CA THR A 28 -10.88 7.99 -7.16
C THR A 28 -9.93 6.90 -7.63
N ASN A 29 -9.29 7.11 -8.79
CA ASN A 29 -8.35 6.15 -9.35
C ASN A 29 -7.16 5.89 -8.42
N ASN A 30 -6.57 6.95 -7.86
CA ASN A 30 -5.45 6.80 -6.93
C ASN A 30 -5.86 5.99 -5.69
N VAL A 31 -7.02 6.28 -5.10
CA VAL A 31 -7.53 5.50 -3.96
C VAL A 31 -7.73 4.04 -4.33
N THR A 32 -8.40 3.75 -5.45
CA THR A 32 -8.66 2.36 -5.87
C THR A 32 -7.40 1.59 -6.22
N THR A 33 -6.40 2.25 -6.83
CA THR A 33 -5.09 1.65 -7.13
C THR A 33 -4.37 1.29 -5.84
N GLN A 34 -4.27 2.22 -4.88
CA GLN A 34 -3.60 1.93 -3.61
C GLN A 34 -4.30 0.81 -2.82
N LEU A 35 -5.63 0.77 -2.80
CA LEU A 35 -6.37 -0.32 -2.16
C LEU A 35 -6.08 -1.66 -2.81
N SER A 36 -5.99 -1.69 -4.14
CA SER A 36 -5.61 -2.89 -4.89
C SER A 36 -4.17 -3.33 -4.61
N GLU A 37 -3.21 -2.40 -4.53
CA GLU A 37 -1.80 -2.71 -4.21
C GLU A 37 -1.64 -3.27 -2.80
N LEU A 38 -2.49 -2.84 -1.87
CA LEU A 38 -2.56 -3.35 -0.50
C LEU A 38 -3.37 -4.66 -0.38
N ASN A 39 -3.89 -5.20 -1.50
CA ASN A 39 -4.77 -6.36 -1.52
C ASN A 39 -5.99 -6.22 -0.58
N LEU A 40 -6.55 -5.02 -0.48
CA LEU A 40 -7.77 -4.74 0.26
C LEU A 40 -8.98 -4.79 -0.66
N SER A 41 -9.88 -5.75 -0.42
CA SER A 41 -11.15 -5.86 -1.13
C SER A 41 -12.24 -4.93 -0.57
N TYR A 42 -13.17 -4.55 -1.46
CA TYR A 42 -14.32 -3.70 -1.19
C TYR A 42 -15.41 -4.00 -2.24
N THR A 43 -16.64 -3.53 -2.01
CA THR A 43 -17.78 -3.85 -2.89
C THR A 43 -18.03 -2.77 -3.94
N LYS A 44 -17.99 -1.50 -3.55
CA LYS A 44 -18.34 -0.38 -4.42
C LYS A 44 -17.52 0.85 -4.08
N VAL A 45 -17.29 1.68 -5.10
CA VAL A 45 -16.69 3.00 -4.95
C VAL A 45 -17.61 4.05 -5.56
N ALA A 46 -17.84 5.13 -4.84
CA ALA A 46 -18.58 6.30 -5.30
C ALA A 46 -17.73 7.56 -5.11
N SER A 47 -17.76 8.44 -6.09
CA SER A 47 -17.03 9.71 -6.04
C SER A 47 -17.98 10.90 -6.03
N PHE A 48 -17.60 11.92 -5.28
CA PHE A 48 -18.36 13.16 -5.12
C PHE A 48 -17.42 14.34 -5.38
N ALA A 49 -17.96 15.38 -6.02
CA ALA A 49 -17.18 16.57 -6.34
C ALA A 49 -18.05 17.82 -6.31
N THR A 50 -17.58 18.83 -5.59
CA THR A 50 -18.08 20.20 -5.59
C THR A 50 -16.87 21.14 -5.71
N PRO A 51 -17.06 22.42 -6.06
CA PRO A 51 -15.95 23.37 -6.14
C PRO A 51 -15.04 23.41 -4.90
N ARG A 52 -15.56 23.12 -3.70
CA ARG A 52 -14.80 23.20 -2.43
C ARG A 52 -14.54 21.86 -1.75
N ARG A 53 -14.95 20.73 -2.36
CA ARG A 53 -14.80 19.39 -1.78
C ARG A 53 -14.68 18.32 -2.85
N LEU A 54 -13.73 17.40 -2.67
CA LEU A 54 -13.66 16.13 -3.38
C LEU A 54 -13.80 15.00 -2.36
N ALA A 55 -14.57 13.96 -2.67
CA ALA A 55 -14.69 12.81 -1.77
C ALA A 55 -14.80 11.49 -2.53
N VAL A 56 -14.35 10.42 -1.88
CA VAL A 56 -14.47 9.03 -2.34
C VAL A 56 -15.01 8.21 -1.18
N LEU A 57 -16.16 7.56 -1.41
CA LEU A 57 -16.75 6.58 -0.51
C LEU A 57 -16.44 5.18 -1.05
N VAL A 58 -15.86 4.35 -0.20
CA VAL A 58 -15.58 2.93 -0.47
C VAL A 58 -16.45 2.10 0.46
N ASN A 59 -17.34 1.29 -0.11
CA ASN A 59 -18.25 0.46 0.65
C ASN A 59 -17.64 -0.90 1.00
N ASP A 60 -17.94 -1.37 2.20
CA ASP A 60 -17.48 -2.67 2.71
C ASP A 60 -15.97 -2.90 2.56
N LEU A 61 -15.17 -1.87 2.81
CA LEU A 61 -13.71 -1.98 2.76
C LEU A 61 -13.22 -2.89 3.89
N GLN A 62 -12.38 -3.88 3.57
CA GLN A 62 -11.70 -4.67 4.59
C GLN A 62 -10.94 -3.77 5.59
N CYS A 63 -11.18 -3.99 6.88
CA CYS A 63 -10.52 -3.20 7.92
C CYS A 63 -9.00 -3.48 8.03
N GLN A 64 -8.55 -4.61 7.50
CA GLN A 64 -7.16 -5.05 7.56
C GLN A 64 -6.82 -5.90 6.33
N GLN A 65 -5.62 -5.71 5.80
CA GLN A 65 -5.05 -6.56 4.76
C GLN A 65 -4.66 -7.91 5.33
N GLU A 66 -4.60 -8.94 4.49
CA GLU A 66 -4.07 -10.24 4.89
C GLU A 66 -2.58 -10.15 5.23
N ASP A 67 -2.12 -11.06 6.09
CA ASP A 67 -0.71 -11.16 6.42
C ASP A 67 0.10 -11.50 5.17
N GLN A 68 1.13 -10.69 4.89
CA GLN A 68 2.04 -10.94 3.78
C GLN A 68 3.36 -11.52 4.29
N LEU A 69 3.78 -12.62 3.69
CA LEU A 69 5.13 -13.15 3.88
C LEU A 69 6.12 -12.33 3.04
N ILE A 70 6.87 -11.46 3.72
CA ILE A 70 7.89 -10.62 3.07
C ILE A 70 9.24 -11.35 3.11
N GLU A 71 9.70 -11.86 1.98
CA GLU A 71 11.07 -12.40 1.85
C GLU A 71 12.07 -11.25 1.61
N ARG A 72 12.96 -11.02 2.58
CA ARG A 72 14.09 -10.09 2.42
C ARG A 72 15.33 -10.85 2.00
N LYS A 73 15.85 -10.54 0.81
CA LYS A 73 17.12 -11.11 0.34
C LYS A 73 18.29 -10.45 1.06
N GLY A 74 19.09 -11.29 1.71
CA GLY A 74 20.34 -10.88 2.34
C GLY A 74 21.50 -10.73 1.35
N PRO A 75 22.66 -10.27 1.84
CA PRO A 75 23.89 -10.27 1.06
C PRO A 75 24.31 -11.69 0.65
N ALA A 76 25.21 -11.80 -0.33
CA ALA A 76 25.75 -13.09 -0.76
C ALA A 76 26.39 -13.85 0.41
N VAL A 77 26.38 -15.19 0.36
CA VAL A 77 27.00 -16.04 1.41
C VAL A 77 28.50 -15.75 1.57
N SER A 78 29.16 -15.28 0.52
CA SER A 78 30.57 -14.88 0.53
C SER A 78 30.83 -13.45 1.02
N ALA A 79 29.79 -12.71 1.41
CA ALA A 79 29.95 -11.33 1.87
C ALA A 79 30.68 -11.27 3.23
N PRO A 80 31.33 -10.14 3.55
CA PRO A 80 31.96 -9.93 4.85
C PRO A 80 30.97 -10.14 6.01
N GLU A 81 31.45 -10.69 7.12
CA GLU A 81 30.61 -11.00 8.29
C GLU A 81 29.85 -9.77 8.81
N GLN A 82 30.49 -8.60 8.77
CA GLN A 82 29.87 -7.33 9.15
C GLN A 82 28.64 -6.98 8.29
N ALA A 83 28.63 -7.36 7.01
CA ALA A 83 27.48 -7.14 6.12
C ALA A 83 26.32 -8.09 6.47
N VAL A 84 26.63 -9.34 6.82
CA VAL A 84 25.62 -10.32 7.26
C VAL A 84 25.01 -9.91 8.61
N GLU A 85 25.84 -9.46 9.56
CA GLU A 85 25.36 -8.94 10.83
C GLU A 85 24.52 -7.67 10.68
N GLY A 86 24.95 -6.75 9.81
CA GLY A 86 24.19 -5.56 9.47
C GLY A 86 22.82 -5.89 8.87
N PHE A 87 22.77 -6.89 8.00
CA PHE A 87 21.51 -7.37 7.42
C PHE A 87 20.58 -7.97 8.48
N ALA A 88 21.09 -8.86 9.35
CA ALA A 88 20.32 -9.44 10.45
C ALA A 88 19.71 -8.36 11.36
N LYS A 89 20.54 -7.39 11.79
CA LYS A 89 20.10 -6.23 12.57
C LYS A 89 19.02 -5.42 11.87
N SER A 90 19.16 -5.19 10.56
CA SER A 90 18.15 -4.47 9.77
C SER A 90 16.81 -5.21 9.65
N CYS A 91 16.81 -6.52 9.90
CA CYS A 91 15.62 -7.38 9.91
C CYS A 91 15.12 -7.64 11.35
N GLY A 92 15.78 -7.09 12.38
CA GLY A 92 15.41 -7.29 13.78
C GLY A 92 15.69 -8.69 14.32
N VAL A 93 16.52 -9.47 13.64
CA VAL A 93 16.85 -10.86 13.99
C VAL A 93 18.35 -11.04 14.22
N THR A 94 18.75 -12.18 14.77
CA THR A 94 20.16 -12.54 14.93
C THR A 94 20.70 -13.25 13.70
N LYS A 95 22.03 -13.35 13.58
CA LYS A 95 22.68 -14.08 12.47
C LYS A 95 22.25 -15.56 12.42
N SER A 96 21.96 -16.17 13.56
CA SER A 96 21.47 -17.56 13.63
C SER A 96 20.06 -17.75 13.10
N ASP A 97 19.27 -16.69 13.00
CA ASP A 97 17.90 -16.74 12.47
C ASP A 97 17.87 -16.59 10.94
N LEU A 98 19.02 -16.40 10.29
CA LEU A 98 19.12 -16.24 8.85
C LEU A 98 19.22 -17.61 8.15
N GLU A 99 18.42 -17.77 7.09
CA GLU A 99 18.52 -18.93 6.20
C GLU A 99 19.28 -18.60 4.91
N GLN A 100 20.15 -19.51 4.47
CA GLN A 100 20.81 -19.41 3.18
C GLN A 100 19.91 -20.03 2.10
N LYS A 101 19.40 -19.19 1.18
CA LYS A 101 18.58 -19.64 0.05
C LYS A 101 19.37 -19.53 -1.24
N SER A 102 19.51 -20.64 -1.96
CA SER A 102 20.10 -20.65 -3.29
C SER A 102 19.07 -20.14 -4.30
N PHE A 103 19.33 -19.00 -4.93
CA PHE A 103 18.57 -18.59 -6.12
C PHE A 103 19.22 -19.30 -7.31
N GLY A 104 18.47 -20.18 -7.98
CA GLY A 104 18.98 -20.99 -9.09
C GLY A 104 19.68 -20.13 -10.15
N LYS A 105 20.81 -20.62 -10.66
CA LYS A 105 21.42 -20.08 -11.87
C LYS A 105 20.41 -20.23 -13.01
N ALA A 106 20.14 -19.14 -13.73
CA ALA A 106 19.63 -19.23 -15.09
C ALA A 106 20.60 -20.03 -15.97
#